data_AF-A0A6B3I578-F1
#
_entry.id   AF-A0A6B3I578-F1
#
_cell.length_a   1.000
_cell.length_b   1.000
_cell.length_c   1.000
_cell.angle_alpha   90.00
_cell.angle_beta   90.00
_cell.angle_gamma   90.00
#
_symmetry.space_group_name_H-M   'P 1'
#
loop_
_entity.id
_entity.type
_entity.pdbx_description
1 polymer ?
#
loop_
_entity_poly.entity_id
_entity_poly.type
_entity_poly.pdbx_seq_one_letter_code
_entity_poly.pdbx_strand_id
1 'polypeptide(L)' 'VVPADDVTAAAGTDEELLGEVVRTDGSKQLTVDGWPMYRYAKDTAPGQTNGQGVGGTWFASAPDGKKAAANADSP' A
#
# COMPACT_ATOMS: atom_id res chain seq x y z
N VAL A 1 -5.28 7.48 4.31
CA VAL A 1 -3.91 7.08 4.75
C VAL A 1 -4.01 5.71 5.37
N VAL A 2 -2.92 4.94 5.42
CA VAL A 2 -2.86 3.69 6.18
C VAL A 2 -2.08 3.96 7.48
N PRO A 3 -2.67 3.75 8.67
CA PRO A 3 -1.96 3.84 9.94
C PRO A 3 -0.79 2.85 10.01
N ALA A 4 0.29 3.22 10.70
CA ALA A 4 1.43 2.31 10.92
C ALA A 4 1.23 1.36 12.12
N ASP A 5 0.18 1.56 12.91
CA ASP A 5 -0.07 0.76 14.12
C ASP A 5 -0.54 -0.66 13.75
N ASP A 6 0.02 -1.67 14.42
CA ASP A 6 -0.32 -3.10 14.27
C ASP A 6 -0.27 -3.62 12.81
N VAL A 7 0.66 -3.12 12.00
CA VAL A 7 0.82 -3.57 10.61
C VAL A 7 1.53 -4.92 10.57
N THR A 8 0.91 -5.89 9.91
CA THR A 8 1.54 -7.16 9.53
C THR A 8 1.84 -7.13 8.03
N ALA A 9 3.02 -7.59 7.63
CA ALA A 9 3.35 -7.74 6.22
C ALA A 9 2.36 -8.71 5.55
N ALA A 10 1.88 -8.32 4.36
CA ALA A 10 1.13 -9.25 3.53
C ALA A 10 2.04 -10.41 3.11
N ALA A 11 1.47 -11.60 2.92
CA ALA A 11 2.24 -12.78 2.54
C ALA A 11 3.15 -12.51 1.32
N GLY A 12 4.44 -12.79 1.47
CA GLY A 12 5.45 -12.56 0.43
C GLY A 12 6.03 -11.15 0.37
N THR A 13 5.52 -10.21 1.18
CA THR A 13 6.15 -8.90 1.40
C THR A 13 7.25 -9.05 2.44
N ASP A 14 8.41 -8.47 2.18
CA ASP A 14 9.49 -8.44 3.15
C ASP A 14 9.14 -7.45 4.28
N GLU A 15 9.19 -7.91 5.53
CA GLU A 15 8.90 -7.08 6.71
C GLU A 15 9.91 -5.94 6.86
N GLU A 16 11.14 -6.10 6.36
CA GLU A 16 12.16 -5.06 6.39
C GLU A 16 11.81 -3.84 5.53
N LEU A 17 10.89 -4.00 4.57
CA LEU A 17 10.38 -2.90 3.75
C LEU A 17 9.32 -2.08 4.47
N LEU A 18 8.70 -2.62 5.52
CA LEU A 18 7.71 -1.89 6.28
C LEU A 18 8.39 -0.83 7.16
N GLY A 19 7.85 0.38 7.12
CA GLY A 19 8.31 1.47 7.94
C GLY A 19 7.17 2.40 8.32
N GLU A 20 7.51 3.49 8.97
CA GLU A 20 6.56 4.52 9.35
C GLU A 20 7.11 5.91 9.09
N VAL A 21 6.21 6.83 8.76
CA VAL A 21 6.50 8.26 8.74
C VAL A 21 5.56 8.99 9.69
N VAL A 22 6.14 9.86 10.52
CA VAL A 22 5.38 10.75 11.40
C VAL A 22 4.90 11.94 10.57
N ARG A 23 3.58 12.10 10.49
CA ARG A 23 2.95 13.24 9.82
C ARG A 23 3.02 14.49 10.70
N THR A 24 2.77 15.65 10.09
CA THR A 24 2.70 16.94 10.79
C THR A 24 1.61 17.02 11.86
N ASP A 25 0.56 16.19 11.75
CA ASP A 25 -0.51 16.07 12.74
C ASP A 25 -0.18 15.10 13.89
N GLY A 26 1.03 14.53 13.91
CA GLY A 26 1.49 13.57 14.92
C GLY A 26 1.08 12.11 14.65
N SER A 27 0.25 11.85 13.64
CA SER A 27 -0.13 10.48 13.27
C SER A 27 1.02 9.74 12.57
N LYS A 28 1.07 8.41 12.75
CA LYS A 28 2.02 7.54 12.06
C LYS A 28 1.36 6.95 10.82
N GLN A 29 1.98 7.15 9.66
CA GLN A 29 1.54 6.52 8.42
C GLN A 29 2.49 5.38 8.05
N LEU A 30 1.93 4.24 7.64
CA LEU A 30 2.69 3.13 7.08
C LEU A 30 3.43 3.55 5.80
N THR A 31 4.69 3.17 5.71
CA THR A 31 5.47 3.18 4.48
C THR A 31 5.84 1.77 4.06
N VAL A 32 5.93 1.52 2.75
CA VAL A 32 6.52 0.30 2.20
C VAL A 32 7.66 0.72 1.27
N ASP A 33 8.88 0.25 1.52
CA ASP A 33 10.10 0.69 0.82
C ASP A 33 10.24 2.22 0.78
N GLY A 34 9.89 2.89 1.88
CA GLY A 34 9.88 4.35 2.01
C GLY A 34 8.71 5.07 1.33
N TRP A 35 7.83 4.36 0.61
CA TRP A 35 6.65 4.97 -0.02
C TRP A 35 5.48 5.07 0.96
N PRO A 36 4.87 6.25 1.14
CA PRO A 36 3.71 6.41 2.03
C PRO A 36 2.47 5.72 1.46
N MET A 37 1.83 4.87 2.26
CA MET A 37 0.68 4.05 1.82
C MET A 37 -0.68 4.73 2.02
N TYR A 38 -1.55 4.58 1.04
CA TYR A 38 -2.90 5.13 1.03
C TYR A 38 -3.93 4.06 0.71
N ARG A 39 -5.04 4.05 1.45
CA ARG A 39 -6.20 3.23 1.10
C ARG A 39 -7.02 3.92 0.02
N TYR A 40 -7.35 3.19 -1.04
CA TYR A 40 -8.27 3.67 -2.05
C TYR A 40 -9.72 3.57 -1.55
N ALA A 41 -10.56 4.55 -1.89
CA ALA A 41 -11.91 4.65 -1.33
C ALA A 41 -12.82 3.45 -1.68
N LYS A 42 -12.55 2.74 -2.78
CA LYS A 42 -13.31 1.54 -3.19
C LYS A 42 -12.70 0.22 -2.70
N ASP A 43 -11.58 0.26 -1.97
CA ASP A 43 -11.02 -0.93 -1.33
C ASP A 43 -11.65 -1.07 0.06
N THR A 44 -12.84 -1.68 0.09
CA THR A 44 -13.68 -1.88 1.28
C THR A 44 -13.37 -3.19 2.01
N ALA A 45 -12.63 -4.11 1.41
CA ALA A 45 -12.24 -5.39 2.00
C ALA A 45 -10.76 -5.72 1.77
N PRO A 46 -10.12 -6.53 2.65
CA PRO A 46 -8.75 -7.00 2.45
C PRO A 46 -8.58 -7.71 1.10
N GLY A 47 -7.44 -7.47 0.44
CA GLY A 47 -7.12 -8.05 -0.86
C GLY A 47 -7.75 -7.33 -2.07
N GLN A 48 -8.60 -6.32 -1.85
CA GLN A 48 -9.09 -5.50 -2.94
C GLN A 48 -8.01 -4.53 -3.44
N THR A 49 -7.93 -4.42 -4.77
CA THR A 49 -7.02 -3.54 -5.50
C THR A 49 -7.80 -2.72 -6.54
N ASN A 50 -9.02 -2.30 -6.21
CA ASN A 50 -9.93 -1.56 -7.09
C ASN A 50 -9.35 -0.19 -7.52
N GLY A 51 -8.37 0.32 -6.77
CA GLY A 51 -7.63 1.52 -7.12
C GLY A 51 -6.56 1.32 -8.19
N GLN A 52 -6.14 0.10 -8.49
CA GLN A 52 -5.02 -0.15 -9.41
C GLN A 52 -5.26 0.47 -10.78
N GLY A 53 -4.33 1.30 -11.23
CA GLY A 53 -4.39 1.99 -12.53
C GLY A 53 -5.37 3.16 -12.60
N VAL A 54 -6.12 3.47 -11.54
CA VAL A 54 -7.09 4.57 -11.54
C VAL A 54 -6.37 5.90 -11.77
N GLY A 55 -6.75 6.58 -12.85
CA GLY A 55 -6.20 7.89 -13.23
C GLY A 55 -4.68 7.87 -13.50
N GLY A 56 -4.08 6.71 -13.77
CA GLY A 56 -2.63 6.56 -13.97
C GLY A 56 -1.78 6.98 -12.76
N THR A 57 -2.42 7.14 -11.59
CA THR A 57 -1.80 7.71 -10.38
C THR A 57 -1.90 6.74 -9.21
N TRP A 58 -2.93 5.90 -9.18
CA TRP A 58 -3.11 4.89 -8.16
C TRP A 58 -2.46 3.57 -8.56
N PHE A 59 -1.56 3.10 -7.72
CA PHE A 59 -0.87 1.82 -7.90
C PHE A 59 -0.91 1.03 -6.60
N ALA A 60 -1.27 -0.24 -6.67
CA ALA A 60 -1.07 -1.19 -5.58
C ALA A 60 0.43 -1.37 -5.33
N SER A 61 0.81 -1.59 -4.07
CA SER A 61 2.19 -2.00 -3.75
C SER A 61 2.37 -3.46 -4.14
N ALA A 62 3.44 -3.75 -4.86
CA ALA A 62 3.94 -5.10 -5.03
C ALA A 62 4.69 -5.55 -3.76
N PRO A 63 4.96 -6.87 -3.60
CA PRO A 63 5.66 -7.40 -2.43
C PRO A 63 7.10 -6.89 -2.29
N ASP A 64 7.70 -6.40 -3.37
CA ASP A 64 9.03 -5.75 -3.37
C ASP A 64 8.96 -4.25 -3.02
N GLY A 65 7.80 -3.77 -2.57
CA GLY A 65 7.56 -2.37 -2.18
C GLY A 65 7.43 -1.39 -3.34
N LYS A 66 7.54 -1.87 -4.59
CA LYS A 66 7.41 -1.03 -5.79
C LYS A 66 5.97 -0.97 -6.26
N LYS A 67 5.71 -0.15 -7.27
CA LYS A 67 4.43 -0.15 -7.96
C LYS A 67 4.20 -1.52 -8.58
N ALA A 68 3.08 -2.14 -8.27
CA ALA A 68 2.62 -3.30 -9.01
C ALA A 68 2.54 -2.92 -10.49
N ALA A 69 3.17 -3.73 -11.34
CA ALA A 69 3.07 -3.58 -12.78
C ALA A 69 1.59 -3.56 -13.17
N ALA A 70 1.25 -2.75 -14.17
CA ALA A 70 -0.07 -2.80 -14.79
C ALA A 70 -0.16 -4.09 -15.60
N ASN A 71 -0.31 -5.25 -14.96
CA ASN A 71 -0.51 -6.51 -15.65
C ASN A 71 -1.92 -7.02 -15.41
N ALA A 72 -2.65 -7.03 -16.52
CA ALA A 72 -3.63 -8.01 -16.92
C ALA A 72 -3.58 -9.30 -16.08
N ASP A 73 -4.52 -9.44 -15.15
CA ASP A 73 -5.26 -10.69 -15.04
C ASP A 73 -6.59 -10.43 -14.33
N SER A 74 -7.64 -10.35 -15.13
CA SER A 74 -8.98 -10.76 -14.71
C SER A 74 -9.19 -12.13 -15.33
N PRO A 75 -9.36 -13.21 -14.56
CA PRO A 75 -10.32 -14.24 -14.93
C PRO A 75 -11.75 -13.73 -14.68
#